data_AF-A0A366MC38-F1
#
_entry.id   AF-A0A366MC38-F1
#
_cell.length_a   1.000
_cell.length_b   1.000
_cell.length_c   1.000
_cell.angle_alpha   90.00
_cell.angle_beta   90.00
_cell.angle_gamma   90.00
#
_symmetry.space_group_name_H-M   'P 1'
#
loop_
_entity.id
_entity.type
_entity.pdbx_description
1 polymer ?
#
loop_
_entity_poly.entity_id
_entity_poly.type
_entity_poly.pdbx_seq_one_letter_code
_entity_poly.pdbx_strand_id
1 'polypeptide(L)'
;MTVLGNKITGNSANLGQMIYNIGNIGTLNLTYLNNETITTKKGQNIIVYATLTDDMGNTVTRQIISFYLTSTHLADVVSTEGYANFTYNVTNNLIH
;
A
#
# COMPACT_ATOMS: atom_id res chain seq x y z
N MET A 1 9.04 -19.68 -17.58
CA MET A 1 8.50 -20.56 -16.53
C MET A 1 7.01 -20.26 -16.45
N THR A 2 6.15 -21.22 -16.79
CA THR A 2 4.70 -21.01 -16.87
C THR A 2 4.06 -21.82 -15.75
N VAL A 3 3.36 -21.15 -14.83
CA VAL A 3 2.68 -21.80 -13.71
C VAL A 3 1.22 -22.03 -14.14
N LEU A 4 0.82 -23.30 -14.28
CA LEU A 4 -0.54 -23.73 -14.60
C LEU A 4 -1.05 -24.59 -13.42
N GLY A 5 -2.20 -24.23 -12.84
CA GLY A 5 -2.87 -25.05 -11.81
C GLY A 5 -2.90 -24.49 -10.37
N ASN A 6 -2.48 -23.25 -10.13
CA ASN A 6 -2.62 -22.66 -8.79
C ASN A 6 -4.09 -22.27 -8.51
N LYS A 7 -4.76 -23.00 -7.64
CA LYS A 7 -6.10 -22.66 -7.13
C LYS A 7 -5.96 -21.66 -5.99
N ILE A 8 -6.10 -20.37 -6.27
CA ILE A 8 -6.20 -19.33 -5.24
C ILE A 8 -7.66 -19.28 -4.76
N THR A 9 -7.97 -19.96 -3.65
CA THR A 9 -9.31 -19.92 -3.05
C THR A 9 -9.64 -18.49 -2.58
N GLY A 10 -10.73 -17.92 -3.10
CA GLY A 10 -11.22 -16.59 -2.70
C GLY A 10 -10.59 -15.41 -3.42
N ASN A 11 -9.79 -15.62 -4.46
CA ASN A 11 -9.24 -14.53 -5.28
C ASN A 11 -9.74 -14.65 -6.73
N SER A 12 -10.22 -13.55 -7.31
CA SER A 12 -10.62 -13.49 -8.73
C SER A 12 -9.81 -12.42 -9.45
N ALA A 13 -9.25 -12.75 -10.60
CA ALA A 13 -8.58 -11.81 -11.49
C ALA A 13 -9.50 -11.48 -12.67
N ASN A 14 -10.46 -10.58 -12.46
CA ASN A 14 -11.44 -10.21 -13.51
C ASN A 14 -10.87 -9.30 -14.62
N LEU A 15 -9.70 -8.66 -14.40
CA LEU A 15 -9.16 -7.61 -15.29
C LEU A 15 -7.71 -7.89 -15.76
N GLY A 16 -7.22 -9.12 -15.69
CA GLY A 16 -5.95 -9.55 -16.29
C GLY A 16 -4.66 -9.12 -15.57
N GLN A 17 -4.67 -8.03 -14.80
CA GLN A 17 -3.49 -7.48 -14.08
C GLN A 17 -3.72 -7.21 -12.58
N MET A 18 -4.96 -7.40 -12.10
CA MET A 18 -5.36 -7.05 -10.73
C MET A 18 -5.89 -8.29 -9.99
N ILE A 19 -5.42 -8.47 -8.75
CA ILE A 19 -5.87 -9.50 -7.82
C ILE A 19 -6.86 -8.89 -6.84
N TYR A 20 -8.09 -9.40 -6.86
CA TYR A 20 -9.08 -9.13 -5.83
C TYR A 20 -8.91 -10.12 -4.68
N ASN A 21 -8.43 -9.64 -3.52
CA ASN A 21 -8.19 -10.49 -2.36
C ASN A 21 -9.18 -10.25 -1.22
N ILE A 22 -9.84 -11.32 -0.78
CA ILE A 22 -10.68 -11.34 0.43
C ILE A 22 -10.18 -12.37 1.46
N GLY A 23 -9.00 -12.95 1.23
CA GLY A 23 -8.33 -13.91 2.10
C GLY A 23 -6.88 -13.53 2.38
N ASN A 24 -6.00 -14.53 2.54
CA ASN A 24 -4.57 -14.31 2.81
C ASN A 24 -3.74 -14.62 1.56
N ILE A 25 -2.83 -13.72 1.18
CA ILE A 25 -1.80 -13.93 0.15
C ILE A 25 -0.45 -14.06 0.85
N GLY A 26 0.35 -15.06 0.47
CA GLY A 26 1.61 -15.40 1.14
C GLY A 26 2.73 -14.37 0.90
N THR A 27 2.87 -13.88 -0.32
CA THR A 27 3.94 -12.96 -0.71
C THR A 27 3.35 -11.69 -1.32
N LEU A 28 3.56 -10.56 -0.66
CA LEU A 28 3.14 -9.23 -1.12
C LEU A 28 4.34 -8.29 -1.05
N ASN A 29 4.47 -7.44 -2.06
CA ASN A 29 5.43 -6.35 -2.11
C ASN A 29 4.69 -5.04 -1.85
N LEU A 30 5.08 -4.36 -0.77
CA LEU A 30 4.62 -3.01 -0.46
C LEU A 30 5.74 -2.04 -0.82
N THR A 31 5.46 -1.11 -1.74
CA THR A 31 6.41 -0.08 -2.15
C THR A 31 5.87 1.30 -1.84
N TYR A 32 6.73 2.15 -1.27
CA TYR A 32 6.44 3.58 -1.17
C TYR A 32 6.67 4.24 -2.52
N LEU A 33 5.71 5.03 -2.98
CA LEU A 33 5.77 5.64 -4.31
C LEU A 33 6.89 6.69 -4.40
N ASN A 34 7.20 7.37 -3.28
CA ASN A 34 8.26 8.38 -3.20
C ASN A 34 9.15 8.08 -1.99
N ASN A 35 10.29 7.39 -2.20
CA ASN A 35 11.33 7.26 -1.18
C ASN A 35 12.21 8.52 -1.18
N GLU A 36 11.66 9.63 -0.70
CA GLU A 36 12.34 10.93 -0.67
C GLU A 36 12.33 11.52 0.73
N THR A 37 13.43 12.19 1.10
CA THR A 37 13.46 13.01 2.31
C THR A 37 12.93 14.40 1.98
N ILE A 38 11.85 14.80 2.64
CA ILE A 38 11.26 16.13 2.46
C ILE A 38 11.41 16.96 3.74
N THR A 39 11.67 18.26 3.56
CA THR A 39 11.63 19.22 4.68
C THR A 39 10.19 19.65 4.91
N THR A 40 9.71 19.53 6.15
CA THR A 40 8.30 19.75 6.49
C THR A 40 8.15 20.92 7.46
N LYS A 41 7.08 21.71 7.32
CA LYS A 41 6.73 22.76 8.29
C LYS A 41 5.45 22.41 9.04
N LYS A 42 5.34 22.85 10.30
CA LYS A 42 4.10 22.73 11.09
C LYS A 42 2.91 23.29 10.31
N GLY A 43 1.83 22.51 10.27
CA GLY A 43 0.59 22.82 9.56
C GLY A 43 0.60 22.45 8.07
N GLN A 44 1.72 21.97 7.53
CA GLN A 44 1.78 21.45 6.16
C GLN A 44 1.07 20.09 6.08
N ASN A 45 0.38 19.85 4.95
CA ASN A 45 -0.16 18.56 4.60
C ASN A 45 0.81 17.82 3.69
N ILE A 46 1.04 16.54 3.99
CA ILE A 46 1.89 15.64 3.20
C ILE A 46 1.02 14.48 2.76
N ILE A 47 1.00 14.18 1.47
CA ILE A 47 0.30 13.01 0.95
C ILE A 47 1.32 11.89 0.78
N VAL A 48 1.11 10.80 1.50
CA VAL A 48 1.92 9.58 1.41
C VAL A 48 1.19 8.61 0.50
N TYR A 49 1.90 8.06 -0.47
CA TYR A 49 1.36 7.09 -1.43
C TYR A 49 2.05 5.74 -1.26
N ALA A 50 1.26 4.68 -1.36
CA ALA A 50 1.73 3.30 -1.30
C ALA A 50 1.13 2.48 -2.45
N THR A 51 1.94 1.58 -3.00
CA THR A 51 1.52 0.55 -3.96
C THR A 51 1.70 -0.84 -3.36
N LEU A 52 0.68 -1.68 -3.54
CA LEU A 52 0.65 -3.06 -3.11
C LEU A 52 0.52 -3.97 -4.33
N THR A 53 1.55 -4.79 -4.54
CA THR A 53 1.58 -5.81 -5.58
C THR A 53 1.90 -7.19 -5.01
N ASP A 54 1.67 -8.25 -5.78
CA ASP A 54 2.30 -9.55 -5.51
C ASP A 54 3.77 -9.57 -5.96
N ASP A 55 4.40 -10.74 -5.88
CA ASP A 55 5.77 -11.00 -6.34
C ASP A 55 5.94 -11.04 -7.86
N MET A 56 4.83 -11.04 -8.60
CA MET A 56 4.77 -10.99 -10.06
C MET A 56 4.44 -9.59 -10.59
N GLY A 57 4.20 -8.60 -9.72
CA GLY A 57 3.87 -7.22 -10.06
C GLY A 57 2.39 -6.94 -10.31
N ASN A 58 1.50 -7.90 -10.05
CA ASN A 58 0.05 -7.69 -10.15
C ASN A 58 -0.43 -6.83 -8.99
N THR A 59 -1.28 -5.85 -9.25
CA THR A 59 -1.83 -4.99 -8.19
C THR A 59 -2.82 -5.75 -7.32
N VAL A 60 -2.82 -5.48 -6.02
CA VAL A 60 -3.70 -6.16 -5.05
C VAL A 60 -4.68 -5.17 -4.43
N THR A 61 -5.97 -5.44 -4.61
CA THR A 61 -7.06 -4.60 -4.07
C THR A 61 -7.68 -5.22 -2.82
N ARG A 62 -8.28 -4.39 -1.96
CA ARG A 62 -8.99 -4.72 -0.71
C ARG A 62 -8.14 -5.17 0.48
N GLN A 63 -6.84 -4.94 0.44
CA GLN A 63 -6.00 -5.12 1.61
C GLN A 63 -5.94 -3.85 2.45
N ILE A 64 -5.77 -3.99 3.76
CA ILE A 64 -5.56 -2.85 4.65
C ILE A 64 -4.07 -2.51 4.67
N ILE A 65 -3.74 -1.26 4.36
CA ILE A 65 -2.40 -0.69 4.49
C ILE A 65 -2.42 0.26 5.69
N SER A 66 -1.65 -0.09 6.72
CA SER A 66 -1.52 0.71 7.94
C SER A 66 -0.33 1.66 7.85
N PHE A 67 -0.57 2.95 8.08
CA PHE A 67 0.45 4.00 8.09
C PHE A 67 0.92 4.29 9.50
N TYR A 68 2.23 4.37 9.68
CA TYR A 68 2.87 4.65 10.96
C TYR A 68 3.91 5.77 10.83
N LEU A 69 4.08 6.55 11.89
CA LEU A 69 5.19 7.50 12.05
C LEU A 69 5.93 7.20 13.36
N THR A 70 7.22 6.85 13.26
CA THR A 70 8.07 6.51 14.42
C THR A 70 7.35 5.55 15.39
N SER A 71 6.74 4.49 14.84
CA SER A 71 5.96 3.46 15.56
C SER A 71 4.57 3.87 16.05
N THR A 72 4.14 5.11 15.88
CA THR A 72 2.76 5.54 16.19
C THR A 72 1.85 5.25 15.00
N HIS A 73 0.76 4.51 15.22
CA HIS A 73 -0.29 4.29 14.20
C HIS A 73 -0.99 5.59 13.86
N LEU A 74 -1.17 5.86 12.57
CA LEU A 74 -1.82 7.07 12.07
C LEU A 74 -3.16 6.77 11.40
N ALA A 75 -3.20 5.75 10.53
CA ALA A 75 -4.39 5.40 9.76
C ALA A 75 -4.30 4.01 9.14
N ASP A 76 -5.47 3.46 8.83
CA ASP A 76 -5.66 2.26 8.00
C ASP A 76 -6.39 2.66 6.72
N VAL A 77 -5.82 2.32 5.56
CA VAL A 77 -6.41 2.62 4.25
C VAL A 77 -6.55 1.34 3.45
N VAL A 78 -7.74 1.15 2.88
CA VAL A 78 -7.98 0.00 1.99
C VAL A 78 -7.34 0.28 0.63
N SER A 79 -6.50 -0.63 0.14
CA SER A 79 -5.93 -0.55 -1.19
C SER A 79 -7.02 -0.70 -2.25
N THR A 80 -7.04 0.20 -3.22
CA THR A 80 -7.91 0.13 -4.40
C THR A 80 -7.03 0.05 -5.63
N GLU A 81 -7.16 -1.04 -6.39
CA GLU A 81 -6.29 -1.31 -7.56
C GLU A 81 -4.79 -1.32 -7.21
N GLY A 82 -4.44 -1.76 -5.99
CA GLY A 82 -3.06 -1.72 -5.49
C GLY A 82 -2.65 -0.37 -4.90
N TYR A 83 -3.43 0.69 -5.02
CA TYR A 83 -3.06 2.02 -4.54
C TYR A 83 -3.73 2.35 -3.20
N ALA A 84 -2.96 2.99 -2.30
CA ALA A 84 -3.48 3.67 -1.13
C ALA A 84 -2.78 5.01 -0.96
N ASN A 85 -3.50 5.99 -0.43
CA ASN A 85 -2.93 7.27 -0.04
C ASN A 85 -3.44 7.70 1.34
N PHE A 86 -2.62 8.45 2.05
CA PHE A 86 -2.94 9.03 3.35
C PHE A 86 -2.40 10.46 3.43
N THR A 87 -3.24 11.39 3.90
CA THR A 87 -2.82 12.77 4.14
C THR A 87 -2.43 12.95 5.60
N TYR A 88 -1.14 13.16 5.85
CA TYR A 88 -0.61 13.50 7.16
C TYR A 88 -0.56 15.01 7.35
N ASN A 89 -1.15 15.51 8.44
CA ASN A 89 -0.98 16.89 8.88
C ASN A 89 0.22 16.98 9.84
N VAL A 90 1.21 17.80 9.49
CA VAL A 90 2.43 17.96 10.28
C VAL A 90 2.13 18.75 11.54
N THR A 91 2.01 18.06 12.68
CA THR A 91 1.66 18.68 13.96
C THR A 91 2.86 19.27 14.70
N ASN A 92 4.05 18.69 14.51
CA ASN A 92 5.32 19.15 15.05
C ASN A 92 6.32 19.42 13.93
N ASN A 93 7.14 20.47 14.08
CA ASN A 93 8.33 20.61 13.25
C ASN A 93 9.27 19.46 13.63
N LEU A 94 9.51 18.48 12.74
CA LEU A 94 10.72 17.68 12.84
C LEU A 94 11.88 18.60 12.42
N ILE A 95 12.44 19.29 13.41
CA ILE A 95 13.70 20.02 13.26
C ILE A 95 14.78 18.96 13.45
N HIS A 96 15.51 18.64 12.38
CA HIS A 96 16.82 17.97 12.51
C HIS A 96 17.84 18.99 13.01
#